data_AF-E8LB70-F1
#
_entry.id   AF-E8LB70-F1
#
_cell.length_a   1.000
_cell.length_b   1.000
_cell.length_c   1.000
_cell.angle_alpha   90.00
_cell.angle_beta   90.00
_cell.angle_gamma   90.00
#
_symmetry.space_group_name_H-M   'P 1'
#
loop_
_entity.id
_entity.type
_entity.pdbx_description
1 polymer ?
#
loop_
_entity_poly.entity_id
_entity_poly.type
_entity_poly.pdbx_seq_one_letter_code
_entity_poly.pdbx_strand_id
1 'polypeptide(L)'
;MTGDVRRDIILINECLGIGEVALSDHRSSQPTREELEKVLTQARLGGMLSGKAGVVQFHMGVGKRGIDVLLAIVRETEIPARHFIPTHVNRAFHLFEQAKEFARLGGYVDITSGIREQDGFPACVKPSDAIKILYEEGVPMDKVTMSSDANGCMSVTLPDGSQKQLAVSPDSFQEEVKDALLAGVPTEVVAKVVSSNPAQANGLYPQKGCLQADSDADLIIYSDSYDVDTVIAKGQIMVAAGEALVKGTFEK
;
A
#
# COMPACT_ATOMS: atom_id res chain seq x y z
N MET A 1 1.24 -20.03 13.12
CA MET A 1 0.60 -20.34 11.81
C MET A 1 1.04 -21.74 11.38
N THR A 2 0.32 -22.42 10.48
CA THR A 2 0.33 -23.90 10.26
C THR A 2 1.68 -24.52 9.87
N GLY A 3 2.73 -23.69 9.72
CA GLY A 3 4.06 -24.09 9.28
C GLY A 3 4.23 -24.09 7.76
N ASP A 4 3.15 -23.78 7.02
CA ASP A 4 3.13 -23.72 5.56
C ASP A 4 2.27 -22.53 5.13
N VAL A 5 2.91 -21.52 4.54
CA VAL A 5 2.28 -20.25 4.15
C VAL A 5 1.12 -20.45 3.17
N ARG A 6 1.17 -21.46 2.30
CA ARG A 6 0.08 -21.76 1.36
C ARG A 6 -1.12 -22.35 2.10
N ARG A 7 -0.89 -23.23 3.08
CA ARG A 7 -1.98 -23.76 3.93
C ARG A 7 -2.65 -22.65 4.73
N ASP A 8 -1.88 -21.70 5.24
CA ASP A 8 -2.43 -20.56 5.98
C ASP A 8 -3.37 -19.71 5.11
N ILE A 9 -2.94 -19.37 3.89
CA ILE A 9 -3.79 -18.64 2.93
C ILE A 9 -5.06 -19.43 2.61
N ILE A 10 -5.00 -20.77 2.52
CA ILE A 10 -6.18 -21.58 2.20
C ILE A 10 -7.14 -21.70 3.39
N LEU A 11 -6.62 -21.94 4.60
CA LEU A 11 -7.43 -22.35 5.76
C LEU A 11 -7.90 -21.18 6.62
N ILE A 12 -7.23 -20.02 6.58
CA ILE A 12 -7.56 -18.85 7.40
C ILE A 12 -8.22 -17.80 6.51
N ASN A 13 -9.51 -17.53 6.69
CA ASN A 13 -10.30 -16.65 5.82
C ASN A 13 -9.66 -15.27 5.65
N GLU A 14 -9.18 -14.69 6.74
CA GLU A 14 -8.59 -13.35 6.83
C GLU A 14 -7.19 -13.27 6.19
N CYS A 15 -6.55 -14.40 5.89
CA CYS A 15 -5.23 -14.43 5.25
C CYS A 15 -5.37 -14.32 3.73
N LEU A 16 -5.06 -13.13 3.19
CA LEU A 16 -5.18 -12.81 1.75
C LEU A 16 -3.88 -13.02 0.96
N GLY A 17 -2.74 -13.15 1.66
CA GLY A 17 -1.41 -13.18 1.07
C GLY A 17 -0.32 -13.32 2.14
N ILE A 18 0.91 -12.97 1.77
CA ILE A 18 2.10 -13.05 2.62
C ILE A 18 2.66 -11.63 2.81
N GLY A 19 2.96 -11.23 4.03
CA GLY A 19 3.64 -9.97 4.25
C GLY A 19 3.95 -9.66 5.72
N GLU A 20 4.79 -8.66 5.97
CA GLU A 20 5.65 -8.02 4.95
C GLU A 20 7.02 -8.71 4.84
N VAL A 21 7.48 -8.98 3.61
CA VAL A 21 8.83 -9.53 3.37
C VAL A 21 9.79 -8.36 3.15
N ALA A 22 10.74 -8.17 4.08
CA ALA A 22 11.67 -7.06 4.01
C ALA A 22 12.77 -7.25 2.97
N LEU A 23 12.94 -6.27 2.07
CA LEU A 23 13.96 -6.20 1.04
C LEU A 23 14.68 -4.85 1.07
N SER A 24 15.96 -4.86 0.69
CA SER A 24 16.80 -3.65 0.66
C SER A 24 16.77 -2.86 1.99
N ASP A 25 16.56 -3.55 3.11
CA ASP A 25 16.55 -3.01 4.47
C ASP A 25 17.61 -3.74 5.31
N HIS A 26 18.23 -3.03 6.26
CA HIS A 26 19.25 -3.61 7.14
C HIS A 26 18.65 -4.62 8.14
N ARG A 27 17.33 -4.59 8.36
CA ARG A 27 16.57 -5.53 9.19
C ARG A 27 16.08 -6.75 8.41
N SER A 28 16.31 -6.79 7.10
CA SER A 28 15.95 -7.93 6.26
C SER A 28 16.77 -9.16 6.61
N SER A 29 16.17 -10.35 6.48
CA SER A 29 16.87 -11.63 6.54
C SER A 29 17.80 -11.88 5.34
N GLN A 30 17.90 -10.93 4.40
CA GLN A 30 18.65 -11.03 3.14
C GLN A 30 18.22 -12.26 2.32
N PRO A 31 16.91 -12.43 2.03
CA PRO A 31 16.43 -13.62 1.33
C PRO A 31 17.06 -13.74 -0.05
N THR A 32 17.33 -14.98 -0.47
CA THR A 32 17.83 -15.24 -1.82
C THR A 32 16.70 -15.07 -2.84
N ARG A 33 17.07 -14.96 -4.12
CA ARG A 33 16.09 -14.90 -5.20
C ARG A 33 15.20 -16.14 -5.24
N GLU A 34 15.78 -17.33 -5.06
CA GLU A 34 15.06 -18.61 -5.07
C GLU A 34 14.04 -18.69 -3.93
N GLU A 35 14.39 -18.16 -2.75
CA GLU A 35 13.46 -18.08 -1.62
C GLU A 35 12.26 -17.16 -1.94
N LEU A 36 12.52 -16.02 -2.58
CA LEU A 36 11.47 -15.08 -3.00
C LEU A 36 10.55 -15.71 -4.05
N GLU A 37 11.11 -16.33 -5.09
CA GLU A 37 10.34 -17.04 -6.13
C GLU A 37 9.45 -18.14 -5.52
N LYS A 38 9.98 -18.87 -4.52
CA LYS A 38 9.21 -19.89 -3.78
C LYS A 38 8.08 -19.26 -2.98
N VAL A 39 8.33 -18.19 -2.23
CA VAL A 39 7.31 -17.47 -1.45
C VAL A 39 6.20 -16.93 -2.34
N LEU A 40 6.55 -16.26 -3.43
CA LEU A 40 5.62 -15.74 -4.44
C LEU A 40 4.76 -16.85 -5.06
N THR A 41 5.39 -17.96 -5.42
CA THR A 41 4.67 -19.12 -5.98
C THR A 41 3.70 -19.72 -4.95
N GLN A 42 4.11 -19.85 -3.68
CA GLN A 42 3.22 -20.34 -2.63
C GLN A 42 2.04 -19.39 -2.37
N ALA A 43 2.28 -18.07 -2.33
CA ALA A 43 1.22 -17.08 -2.19
C ALA A 43 0.19 -17.20 -3.32
N ARG A 44 0.68 -17.21 -4.57
CA ARG A 44 -0.16 -17.35 -5.77
C ARG A 44 -0.97 -18.64 -5.75
N LEU A 45 -0.35 -19.78 -5.45
CA LEU A 45 -1.05 -21.07 -5.38
C LEU A 45 -2.08 -21.10 -4.25
N GLY A 46 -1.75 -20.54 -3.08
CA GLY A 46 -2.68 -20.41 -1.96
C GLY A 46 -3.91 -19.58 -2.33
N GLY A 47 -3.70 -18.42 -2.96
CA GLY A 47 -4.78 -17.56 -3.45
C GLY A 47 -5.64 -18.26 -4.49
N MET A 48 -5.02 -18.86 -5.51
CA MET A 48 -5.73 -19.59 -6.57
C MET A 48 -6.60 -20.73 -6.03
N LEU A 49 -6.12 -21.49 -5.06
CA LEU A 49 -6.87 -22.63 -4.48
C LEU A 49 -7.98 -22.21 -3.51
N SER A 50 -7.95 -20.97 -3.01
CA SER A 50 -8.91 -20.45 -2.03
C SER A 50 -9.79 -19.31 -2.55
N GLY A 51 -9.64 -18.91 -3.81
CA GLY A 51 -10.35 -17.76 -4.38
C GLY A 51 -9.89 -16.41 -3.82
N LYS A 52 -8.66 -16.30 -3.32
CA LYS A 52 -8.08 -15.08 -2.74
C LYS A 52 -6.98 -14.50 -3.64
N ALA A 53 -6.53 -13.29 -3.33
CA ALA A 53 -5.53 -12.58 -4.13
C ALA A 53 -4.19 -13.33 -4.21
N GLY A 54 -3.71 -13.88 -3.09
CA GLY A 54 -2.41 -14.57 -3.05
C GLY A 54 -1.26 -13.64 -3.40
N VAL A 55 -1.26 -12.43 -2.83
CA VAL A 55 -0.22 -11.42 -3.03
C VAL A 55 0.92 -11.58 -2.03
N VAL A 56 2.07 -10.97 -2.35
CA VAL A 56 3.18 -10.77 -1.43
C VAL A 56 3.44 -9.28 -1.30
N GLN A 57 3.35 -8.77 -0.08
CA GLN A 57 3.73 -7.39 0.24
C GLN A 57 5.20 -7.35 0.64
N PHE A 58 5.94 -6.41 0.06
CA PHE A 58 7.37 -6.25 0.29
C PHE A 58 7.64 -4.93 1.00
N HIS A 59 8.15 -5.01 2.23
CA HIS A 59 8.73 -3.85 2.91
C HIS A 59 10.01 -3.46 2.19
N MET A 60 10.04 -2.26 1.62
CA MET A 60 11.25 -1.76 0.96
C MET A 60 12.02 -0.84 1.89
N GLY A 61 13.30 -1.13 2.13
CA GLY A 61 14.23 -0.21 2.77
C GLY A 61 14.89 0.75 1.78
N VAL A 62 15.95 1.44 2.21
CA VAL A 62 16.70 2.43 1.40
C VAL A 62 17.98 1.86 0.75
N GLY A 63 18.16 0.54 0.78
CA GLY A 63 19.31 -0.14 0.21
C GLY A 63 19.47 0.12 -1.29
N LYS A 64 20.72 0.18 -1.76
CA LYS A 64 21.07 0.54 -3.14
C LYS A 64 20.47 -0.37 -4.21
N ARG A 65 20.16 -1.63 -3.86
CA ARG A 65 19.54 -2.62 -4.76
C ARG A 65 18.06 -2.32 -5.05
N GLY A 66 17.41 -1.46 -4.26
CA GLY A 66 15.99 -1.12 -4.41
C GLY A 66 15.11 -2.35 -4.60
N ILE A 67 14.37 -2.40 -5.71
CA ILE A 67 13.50 -3.52 -6.13
C ILE A 67 14.07 -4.35 -7.29
N ASP A 68 15.38 -4.28 -7.57
CA ASP A 68 16.01 -4.98 -8.71
C ASP A 68 15.66 -6.46 -8.77
N VAL A 69 15.63 -7.14 -7.61
CA VAL A 69 15.29 -8.56 -7.53
C VAL A 69 13.84 -8.83 -7.95
N LEU A 70 12.90 -7.92 -7.65
CA LEU A 70 11.51 -8.07 -8.04
C LEU A 70 11.34 -7.84 -9.55
N LEU A 71 12.02 -6.82 -10.09
CA LEU A 71 12.07 -6.56 -11.54
C LEU A 71 12.63 -7.77 -12.31
N ALA A 72 13.72 -8.37 -11.82
CA ALA A 72 14.32 -9.56 -12.42
C ALA A 72 13.35 -10.75 -12.41
N ILE A 73 12.70 -11.04 -11.28
CA ILE A 73 11.73 -12.15 -11.20
C ILE A 73 10.57 -11.95 -12.18
N VAL A 74 10.00 -10.74 -12.26
CA VAL A 74 8.89 -10.45 -13.19
C VAL A 74 9.30 -10.62 -14.67
N ARG A 75 10.54 -10.30 -15.01
CA ARG A 75 11.07 -10.38 -16.39
C ARG A 75 11.45 -11.79 -16.81
N GLU A 76 11.91 -12.60 -15.86
CA GLU A 76 12.62 -13.85 -16.14
C GLU A 76 11.80 -15.09 -15.76
N THR A 77 10.62 -14.93 -15.16
CA THR A 77 9.76 -16.04 -14.70
C THR A 77 8.31 -15.85 -15.13
N GLU A 78 7.49 -16.88 -14.97
CA GLU A 78 6.06 -16.86 -15.28
C GLU A 78 5.20 -16.30 -14.13
N ILE A 79 5.82 -15.83 -13.04
CA ILE A 79 5.10 -15.30 -11.87
C ILE A 79 4.48 -13.93 -12.25
N PRO A 80 3.15 -13.77 -12.28
CA PRO A 80 2.53 -12.53 -12.73
C PRO A 80 2.80 -11.37 -11.77
N ALA A 81 3.20 -10.21 -12.33
CA ALA A 81 3.56 -9.02 -11.57
C ALA A 81 2.47 -8.52 -10.59
N ARG A 82 1.18 -8.77 -10.89
CA ARG A 82 0.05 -8.43 -10.00
C ARG A 82 0.12 -9.05 -8.60
N HIS A 83 0.92 -10.10 -8.40
CA HIS A 83 1.10 -10.75 -7.09
C HIS A 83 2.13 -10.05 -6.19
N PHE A 84 2.73 -8.96 -6.66
CA PHE A 84 3.77 -8.23 -5.97
C PHE A 84 3.26 -6.85 -5.57
N ILE A 85 3.49 -6.48 -4.30
CA ILE A 85 3.15 -5.16 -3.76
C ILE A 85 4.34 -4.63 -2.96
N PRO A 86 5.40 -4.10 -3.60
CA PRO A 86 6.38 -3.27 -2.91
C PRO A 86 5.71 -2.03 -2.31
N THR A 87 5.84 -1.86 -0.99
CA THR A 87 5.40 -0.67 -0.25
C THR A 87 6.58 0.23 0.12
N HIS A 88 6.30 1.41 0.65
CA HIS A 88 7.27 2.46 0.95
C HIS A 88 8.08 2.91 -0.26
N VAL A 89 7.53 2.77 -1.47
CA VAL A 89 8.28 3.08 -2.70
C VAL A 89 8.70 4.54 -2.78
N ASN A 90 7.98 5.42 -2.09
CA ASN A 90 8.24 6.85 -2.00
C ASN A 90 9.28 7.23 -0.93
N ARG A 91 9.88 6.27 -0.20
CA ARG A 91 10.86 6.58 0.86
C ARG A 91 12.22 7.06 0.39
N ALA A 92 12.54 6.86 -0.89
CA ALA A 92 13.77 7.30 -1.51
C ALA A 92 13.56 7.48 -3.01
N PHE A 93 14.16 8.51 -3.59
CA PHE A 93 13.97 8.84 -5.00
C PHE A 93 14.35 7.69 -5.95
N HIS A 94 15.48 7.00 -5.72
CA HIS A 94 15.91 5.89 -6.59
C HIS A 94 14.93 4.72 -6.56
N LEU A 95 14.33 4.43 -5.40
CA LEU A 95 13.32 3.39 -5.25
C LEU A 95 12.02 3.78 -5.98
N PHE A 96 11.63 5.04 -5.86
CA PHE A 96 10.46 5.58 -6.53
C PHE A 96 10.58 5.46 -8.06
N GLU A 97 11.73 5.80 -8.64
CA GLU A 97 11.99 5.63 -10.08
C GLU A 97 11.85 4.17 -10.53
N GLN A 98 12.40 3.23 -9.76
CA GLN A 98 12.24 1.80 -10.08
C GLN A 98 10.78 1.35 -9.97
N ALA A 99 10.04 1.86 -8.99
CA ALA A 99 8.62 1.55 -8.82
C ALA A 99 7.80 1.96 -10.06
N LYS A 100 8.12 3.09 -10.70
CA LYS A 100 7.49 3.49 -11.98
C LYS A 100 7.64 2.42 -13.05
N GLU A 101 8.85 1.87 -13.19
CA GLU A 101 9.15 0.78 -14.12
C GLU A 101 8.38 -0.49 -13.76
N PHE A 102 8.33 -0.84 -12.48
CA PHE A 102 7.60 -2.01 -11.98
C PHE A 102 6.11 -1.95 -12.27
N ALA A 103 5.50 -0.78 -12.04
CA ALA A 103 4.10 -0.52 -12.37
C ALA A 103 3.80 -0.67 -13.87
N ARG A 104 4.72 -0.22 -14.74
CA ARG A 104 4.62 -0.40 -16.20
C ARG A 104 4.72 -1.86 -16.64
N LEU A 105 5.33 -2.73 -15.83
CA LEU A 105 5.32 -4.19 -16.02
C LEU A 105 4.06 -4.87 -15.45
N GLY A 106 3.11 -4.09 -14.91
CA GLY A 106 1.82 -4.56 -14.41
C GLY A 106 1.83 -5.00 -12.94
N GLY A 107 2.90 -4.74 -12.20
CA GLY A 107 2.96 -4.96 -10.75
C GLY A 107 2.35 -3.80 -9.98
N TYR A 108 1.86 -4.05 -8.77
CA TYR A 108 1.38 -2.95 -7.93
C TYR A 108 2.55 -2.19 -7.30
N VAL A 109 2.35 -0.92 -6.99
CA VAL A 109 3.27 -0.10 -6.21
C VAL A 109 2.48 0.64 -5.14
N ASP A 110 2.93 0.56 -3.91
CA ASP A 110 2.22 1.11 -2.76
C ASP A 110 3.01 2.28 -2.15
N ILE A 111 2.42 3.46 -2.23
CA ILE A 111 2.92 4.71 -1.64
C ILE A 111 2.53 4.71 -0.16
N THR A 112 3.40 5.21 0.72
CA THR A 112 3.08 5.31 2.14
C THR A 112 2.82 6.76 2.53
N SER A 113 1.60 7.07 2.96
CA SER A 113 1.17 8.43 3.32
C SER A 113 1.97 9.02 4.48
N GLY A 114 2.43 8.17 5.40
CA GLY A 114 3.24 8.57 6.55
C GLY A 114 4.70 8.90 6.26
N ILE A 115 5.18 8.67 5.03
CA ILE A 115 6.57 8.95 4.65
C ILE A 115 6.63 10.35 4.03
N ARG A 116 6.88 11.35 4.88
CA ARG A 116 6.94 12.77 4.52
C ARG A 116 8.12 13.45 5.18
N GLU A 117 8.68 14.44 4.49
CA GLU A 117 9.80 15.21 5.05
C GLU A 117 9.41 15.91 6.36
N GLN A 118 8.20 16.46 6.43
CA GLN A 118 7.67 17.12 7.63
C GLN A 118 7.53 16.18 8.83
N ASP A 119 7.35 14.87 8.59
CA ASP A 119 7.27 13.85 9.64
C ASP A 119 8.64 13.25 10.00
N GLY A 120 9.72 13.72 9.36
CA GLY A 120 11.10 13.35 9.67
C GLY A 120 11.71 12.31 8.74
N PHE A 121 11.14 12.07 7.56
CA PHE A 121 11.70 11.19 6.53
C PHE A 121 12.43 12.01 5.46
N PRO A 122 13.77 12.21 5.56
CA PRO A 122 14.50 13.03 4.61
C PRO A 122 14.61 12.35 3.25
N ALA A 123 14.66 13.14 2.17
CA ALA A 123 14.87 12.67 0.79
C ALA A 123 13.83 11.63 0.32
N CYS A 124 12.63 11.66 0.91
CA CYS A 124 11.48 10.95 0.40
C CYS A 124 10.79 11.77 -0.69
N VAL A 125 9.90 11.11 -1.44
CA VAL A 125 8.95 11.77 -2.31
C VAL A 125 7.64 11.91 -1.53
N LYS A 126 7.14 13.14 -1.37
CA LYS A 126 5.87 13.37 -0.68
C LYS A 126 4.75 12.55 -1.35
N PRO A 127 3.84 11.89 -0.62
CA PRO A 127 2.85 10.99 -1.18
C PRO A 127 1.93 11.62 -2.24
N SER A 128 1.37 12.79 -1.98
CA SER A 128 0.57 13.56 -2.94
C SER A 128 1.37 13.93 -4.21
N ASP A 129 2.63 14.34 -4.05
CA ASP A 129 3.53 14.60 -5.17
C ASP A 129 3.85 13.32 -5.94
N ALA A 130 4.05 12.19 -5.26
CA ALA A 130 4.27 10.89 -5.87
C ALA A 130 3.07 10.48 -6.75
N ILE A 131 1.84 10.62 -6.26
CA ILE A 131 0.62 10.36 -7.05
C ILE A 131 0.60 11.26 -8.29
N LYS A 132 0.88 12.56 -8.13
CA LYS A 132 0.89 13.53 -9.23
C LYS A 132 1.95 13.19 -10.28
N ILE A 133 3.18 12.91 -9.86
CA ILE A 133 4.28 12.54 -10.76
C ILE A 133 3.94 11.26 -11.54
N LEU A 134 3.42 10.22 -10.87
CA LEU A 134 3.02 8.97 -11.53
C LEU A 134 1.94 9.21 -12.58
N TYR A 135 0.96 10.06 -12.27
CA TYR A 135 -0.10 10.44 -13.20
C TYR A 135 0.43 11.22 -14.41
N GLU A 136 1.24 12.27 -14.17
CA GLU A 136 1.80 13.12 -15.23
C GLU A 136 2.78 12.38 -16.15
N GLU A 137 3.52 11.40 -15.61
CA GLU A 137 4.42 10.53 -16.39
C GLU A 137 3.73 9.32 -17.05
N GLY A 138 2.41 9.24 -16.97
CA GLY A 138 1.62 8.20 -17.63
C GLY A 138 1.91 6.78 -17.10
N VAL A 139 2.25 6.65 -15.81
CA VAL A 139 2.31 5.34 -15.16
C VAL A 139 0.89 4.74 -15.10
N PRO A 140 0.71 3.41 -15.27
CA PRO A 140 -0.59 2.78 -15.14
C PRO A 140 -1.20 3.01 -13.74
N MET A 141 -2.08 4.00 -13.62
CA MET A 141 -2.63 4.40 -12.32
C MET A 141 -3.55 3.36 -11.70
N ASP A 142 -3.95 2.30 -12.42
CA ASP A 142 -4.63 1.11 -11.87
C ASP A 142 -3.69 0.18 -11.08
N LYS A 143 -2.39 0.47 -11.09
CA LYS A 143 -1.33 -0.24 -10.35
C LYS A 143 -0.78 0.53 -9.16
N VAL A 144 -1.27 1.74 -8.90
CA VAL A 144 -0.80 2.57 -7.80
C VAL A 144 -1.77 2.47 -6.63
N THR A 145 -1.27 2.13 -5.45
CA THR A 145 -2.04 2.16 -4.20
C THR A 145 -1.39 3.10 -3.20
N MET A 146 -2.12 3.48 -2.16
CA MET A 146 -1.56 4.17 -1.01
C MET A 146 -1.99 3.46 0.28
N SER A 147 -1.06 3.31 1.21
CA SER A 147 -1.29 2.83 2.58
C SER A 147 -0.74 3.83 3.58
N SER A 148 -1.17 3.75 4.85
CA SER A 148 -0.72 4.71 5.86
C SER A 148 0.54 4.31 6.59
N ASP A 149 0.74 3.01 6.84
CA ASP A 149 1.67 2.47 7.85
C ASP A 149 1.43 3.04 9.27
N ALA A 150 0.20 3.50 9.53
CA ALA A 150 -0.19 4.07 10.81
C ALA A 150 -0.07 3.07 11.95
N ASN A 151 0.23 3.58 13.15
CA ASN A 151 0.62 2.80 14.33
C ASN A 151 1.92 1.99 14.15
N GLY A 152 2.54 2.05 12.98
CA GLY A 152 3.89 1.59 12.74
C GLY A 152 4.92 2.48 13.42
N CYS A 153 6.12 1.93 13.54
CA CYS A 153 7.29 2.65 14.03
C CYS A 153 8.41 2.48 13.01
N MET A 154 8.78 3.57 12.34
CA MET A 154 9.85 3.57 11.36
C MET A 154 11.12 4.13 11.98
N SER A 155 12.22 3.42 11.76
CA SER A 155 13.56 3.86 12.14
C SER A 155 14.20 4.66 11.01
N VAL A 156 14.57 5.90 11.30
CA VAL A 156 15.34 6.76 10.40
C VAL A 156 16.75 6.90 10.93
N THR A 157 17.73 6.65 10.07
CA THR A 157 19.14 6.86 10.40
C THR A 157 19.47 8.35 10.24
N LEU A 158 19.92 8.98 11.32
CA LEU A 158 20.35 10.36 11.33
C LEU A 158 21.76 10.52 10.72
N PRO A 159 22.18 11.74 10.34
CA PRO A 159 23.51 11.98 9.75
C PRO A 159 24.69 11.50 10.61
N ASP A 160 24.52 11.41 11.94
CA ASP A 160 25.52 10.90 12.88
C ASP A 160 25.53 9.36 13.02
N GLY A 161 24.66 8.66 12.28
CA GLY A 161 24.50 7.21 12.30
C GLY A 161 23.57 6.68 13.39
N SER A 162 23.03 7.53 14.26
CA SER A 162 22.05 7.12 15.27
C SER A 162 20.67 6.85 14.65
N GLN A 163 19.83 6.08 15.35
CA GLN A 163 18.47 5.76 14.89
C GLN A 163 17.45 6.62 15.65
N LYS A 164 16.58 7.30 14.91
CA LYS A 164 15.38 7.96 15.45
C LYS A 164 14.16 7.12 15.11
N GLN A 165 13.36 6.81 16.12
CA GLN A 165 12.06 6.17 15.93
C GLN A 165 10.99 7.22 15.66
N LEU A 166 10.22 7.02 14.61
CA LEU A 166 9.11 7.88 14.21
C LEU A 166 7.84 7.05 14.23
N ALA A 167 6.86 7.52 15.00
CA ALA A 167 5.50 6.98 14.95
C ALA A 167 4.77 7.59 13.75
N VAL A 168 3.98 6.78 13.08
CA VAL A 168 3.25 7.20 11.89
C VAL A 168 1.81 7.55 12.26
N SER A 169 1.41 8.79 11.97
CA SER A 169 0.04 9.23 12.22
C SER A 169 -0.92 8.67 11.16
N PRO A 170 -2.11 8.15 11.57
CA PRO A 170 -3.17 7.81 10.63
C PRO A 170 -3.70 9.02 9.85
N ASP A 171 -3.56 10.23 10.40
CA ASP A 171 -4.08 11.47 9.79
C ASP A 171 -3.43 11.76 8.43
N SER A 172 -2.16 11.35 8.27
CA SER A 172 -1.41 11.51 7.02
C SER A 172 -2.14 10.97 5.80
N PHE A 173 -2.99 9.94 5.96
CA PHE A 173 -3.70 9.34 4.84
C PHE A 173 -4.70 10.33 4.21
N GLN A 174 -5.54 10.98 5.03
CA GLN A 174 -6.54 11.92 4.53
C GLN A 174 -5.92 13.28 4.17
N GLU A 175 -4.86 13.69 4.87
CA GLU A 175 -4.06 14.86 4.50
C GLU A 175 -3.50 14.72 3.08
N GLU A 176 -2.91 13.57 2.73
CA GLU A 176 -2.33 13.35 1.41
C GLU A 176 -3.38 13.13 0.31
N VAL A 177 -4.57 12.59 0.64
CA VAL A 177 -5.73 12.59 -0.28
C VAL A 177 -6.14 14.02 -0.63
N LYS A 178 -6.32 14.86 0.39
CA LYS A 178 -6.68 16.28 0.23
C LYS A 178 -5.63 17.03 -0.57
N ASP A 179 -4.35 16.85 -0.24
CA ASP A 179 -3.26 17.52 -0.93
C ASP A 179 -3.15 17.10 -2.40
N ALA A 180 -3.37 15.82 -2.74
CA ALA A 180 -3.40 15.37 -4.13
C ALA A 180 -4.53 16.03 -4.93
N LEU A 181 -5.72 16.15 -4.34
CA LEU A 181 -6.86 16.84 -4.95
C LEU A 181 -6.58 18.34 -5.15
N LEU A 182 -6.04 19.01 -4.14
CA LEU A 182 -5.67 20.43 -4.21
C LEU A 182 -4.51 20.68 -5.20
N ALA A 183 -3.63 19.71 -5.40
CA ALA A 183 -2.54 19.77 -6.38
C ALA A 183 -3.00 19.57 -7.84
N GLY A 184 -4.30 19.32 -8.06
CA GLY A 184 -4.92 19.20 -9.37
C GLY A 184 -4.92 17.79 -9.96
N VAL A 185 -4.63 16.75 -9.17
CA VAL A 185 -4.78 15.37 -9.64
C VAL A 185 -6.27 15.08 -9.82
N PRO A 186 -6.72 14.48 -10.94
CA PRO A 186 -8.14 14.21 -11.15
C PRO A 186 -8.73 13.33 -10.04
N THR A 187 -9.94 13.66 -9.60
CA THR A 187 -10.61 12.97 -8.48
C THR A 187 -10.73 11.47 -8.73
N GLU A 188 -11.00 11.05 -9.97
CA GLU A 188 -11.07 9.64 -10.34
C GLU A 188 -9.73 8.90 -10.23
N VAL A 189 -8.61 9.61 -10.39
CA VAL A 189 -7.27 9.04 -10.21
C VAL A 189 -6.97 8.88 -8.72
N VAL A 190 -7.21 9.93 -7.91
CA VAL A 190 -7.06 9.86 -6.46
C VAL A 190 -7.94 8.77 -5.87
N ALA A 191 -9.22 8.72 -6.28
CA ALA A 191 -10.17 7.71 -5.83
C ALA A 191 -9.67 6.29 -6.14
N LYS A 192 -9.14 6.02 -7.34
CA LYS A 192 -8.57 4.71 -7.67
C LYS A 192 -7.47 4.29 -6.69
N VAL A 193 -6.51 5.20 -6.43
CA VAL A 193 -5.34 4.94 -5.56
C VAL A 193 -5.75 4.52 -4.15
N VAL A 194 -6.83 5.10 -3.61
CA VAL A 194 -7.26 4.86 -2.22
C VAL A 194 -8.50 3.98 -2.08
N SER A 195 -9.12 3.52 -3.17
CA SER A 195 -10.33 2.68 -3.12
C SER A 195 -10.23 1.44 -4.02
N SER A 196 -10.47 1.57 -5.33
CA SER A 196 -10.59 0.42 -6.22
C SER A 196 -9.29 -0.35 -6.37
N ASN A 197 -8.14 0.32 -6.42
CA ASN A 197 -6.85 -0.33 -6.61
C ASN A 197 -6.45 -1.21 -5.42
N PRO A 198 -6.46 -0.73 -4.15
CA PRO A 198 -6.18 -1.60 -3.01
C PRO A 198 -7.22 -2.73 -2.87
N ALA A 199 -8.49 -2.48 -3.22
CA ALA A 199 -9.51 -3.53 -3.25
C ALA A 199 -9.20 -4.62 -4.30
N GLN A 200 -8.76 -4.23 -5.50
CA GLN A 200 -8.38 -5.18 -6.56
C GLN A 200 -7.09 -5.93 -6.21
N ALA A 201 -6.06 -5.22 -5.72
CA ALA A 201 -4.78 -5.80 -5.32
C ALA A 201 -4.96 -6.90 -4.27
N ASN A 202 -5.89 -6.70 -3.32
CA ASN A 202 -6.15 -7.63 -2.23
C ASN A 202 -7.34 -8.58 -2.48
N GLY A 203 -7.93 -8.59 -3.68
CA GLY A 203 -9.01 -9.52 -4.05
C GLY A 203 -10.34 -9.26 -3.31
N LEU A 204 -10.58 -8.01 -2.90
CA LEU A 204 -11.80 -7.56 -2.22
C LEU A 204 -12.81 -6.89 -3.17
N TYR A 205 -12.40 -6.57 -4.39
CA TYR A 205 -13.29 -6.10 -5.44
C TYR A 205 -14.13 -7.27 -6.01
N PRO A 206 -15.44 -7.11 -6.31
CA PRO A 206 -16.21 -5.87 -6.25
C PRO A 206 -16.77 -5.47 -4.89
N GLN A 207 -16.73 -6.32 -3.86
CA GLN A 207 -17.39 -6.04 -2.57
C GLN A 207 -16.93 -4.71 -1.93
N LYS A 208 -15.68 -4.31 -2.18
CA LYS A 208 -15.04 -3.08 -1.68
C LYS A 208 -14.50 -2.22 -2.81
N GLY A 209 -14.27 -0.93 -2.50
CA GLY A 209 -13.53 -0.01 -3.35
C GLY A 209 -14.31 0.52 -4.56
N CYS A 210 -15.63 0.42 -4.55
CA CYS A 210 -16.49 0.96 -5.61
C CYS A 210 -17.91 1.23 -5.14
N LEU A 211 -18.63 2.04 -5.92
CA LEU A 211 -20.04 2.37 -5.70
C LEU A 211 -20.89 1.62 -6.73
N GLN A 212 -21.37 0.44 -6.36
CA GLN A 212 -22.27 -0.36 -7.19
C GLN A 212 -23.27 -1.13 -6.31
N ALA A 213 -24.38 -1.56 -6.91
CA ALA A 213 -25.33 -2.45 -6.25
C ALA A 213 -24.62 -3.70 -5.71
N ASP A 214 -25.12 -4.23 -4.59
CA ASP A 214 -24.62 -5.43 -3.89
C ASP A 214 -23.19 -5.33 -3.29
N SER A 215 -22.48 -4.21 -3.47
CA SER A 215 -21.23 -3.94 -2.73
C SER A 215 -21.50 -3.43 -1.32
N ASP A 216 -20.49 -3.51 -0.44
CA ASP A 216 -20.62 -2.96 0.91
C ASP A 216 -20.82 -1.43 0.82
N ALA A 217 -21.81 -0.92 1.56
CA ALA A 217 -22.07 0.51 1.66
C ALA A 217 -21.01 1.21 2.54
N ASP A 218 -19.77 1.22 2.04
CA ASP A 218 -18.61 1.89 2.61
C ASP A 218 -18.37 3.20 1.84
N LEU A 219 -18.65 4.33 2.48
CA LEU A 219 -18.68 5.65 1.84
C LEU A 219 -17.90 6.65 2.68
N ILE A 220 -17.22 7.58 2.01
CA ILE A 220 -16.68 8.80 2.62
C ILE A 220 -17.29 9.98 1.89
N ILE A 221 -17.88 10.90 2.65
CA ILE A 221 -18.38 12.18 2.16
C ILE A 221 -17.42 13.26 2.65
N TYR A 222 -16.92 14.03 1.71
CA TYR A 222 -16.02 15.15 1.97
C TYR A 222 -16.78 16.47 1.95
N SER A 223 -16.29 17.45 2.72
CA SER A 223 -16.70 18.84 2.60
C SER A 223 -16.18 19.48 1.30
N ASP A 224 -16.61 20.72 1.01
CA ASP A 224 -16.09 21.52 -0.11
C ASP A 224 -14.58 21.80 0.02
N SER A 225 -14.01 21.69 1.24
CA SER A 225 -12.58 21.82 1.52
C SER A 225 -11.83 20.49 1.50
N TYR A 226 -12.46 19.41 1.05
CA TYR A 226 -11.94 18.04 1.04
C TYR A 226 -11.57 17.49 2.43
N ASP A 227 -12.19 18.00 3.49
CA ASP A 227 -12.09 17.43 4.82
C ASP A 227 -13.13 16.30 4.97
N VAL A 228 -12.79 15.24 5.71
CA VAL A 228 -13.73 14.14 5.97
C VAL A 228 -14.87 14.64 6.84
N ASP A 229 -16.09 14.61 6.31
CA ASP A 229 -17.30 15.02 7.02
C ASP A 229 -18.05 13.80 7.57
N THR A 230 -18.37 12.85 6.70
CA THR A 230 -19.17 11.68 7.04
C THR A 230 -18.50 10.40 6.55
N VAL A 231 -18.47 9.38 7.41
CA VAL A 231 -17.97 8.03 7.06
C VAL A 231 -19.08 7.03 7.33
N ILE A 232 -19.39 6.21 6.34
CA ILE A 232 -20.35 5.12 6.42
C ILE A 232 -19.58 3.82 6.22
N ALA A 233 -19.79 2.85 7.10
CA ALA A 233 -19.22 1.50 6.96
C ALA A 233 -20.35 0.48 7.00
N LYS A 234 -20.47 -0.35 5.96
CA LYS A 234 -21.55 -1.34 5.79
C LYS A 234 -22.95 -0.77 6.02
N GLY A 235 -23.17 0.48 5.60
CA GLY A 235 -24.46 1.18 5.72
C GLY A 235 -24.70 1.85 7.08
N GLN A 236 -23.78 1.76 8.03
CA GLN A 236 -23.85 2.44 9.33
C GLN A 236 -23.02 3.72 9.30
N ILE A 237 -23.60 4.84 9.74
CA ILE A 237 -22.85 6.10 9.92
C ILE A 237 -21.91 5.94 11.11
N MET A 238 -20.60 6.05 10.85
CA MET A 238 -19.52 5.91 11.83
C MET A 238 -19.00 7.28 12.28
N VAL A 239 -18.95 8.24 11.36
CA VAL A 239 -18.51 9.63 11.58
C VAL A 239 -19.57 10.54 10.95
N ALA A 240 -19.90 11.66 11.60
CA ALA A 240 -20.74 12.71 11.04
C ALA A 240 -20.25 14.08 11.49
N ALA A 241 -20.27 15.08 10.59
CA ALA A 241 -19.74 16.42 10.84
C ALA A 241 -18.29 16.41 11.37
N GLY A 242 -17.47 15.46 10.92
CA GLY A 242 -16.08 15.29 11.34
C GLY A 242 -15.90 14.64 12.73
N GLU A 243 -16.97 14.26 13.42
CA GLU A 243 -16.91 13.64 14.74
C GLU A 243 -17.26 12.14 14.70
N ALA A 244 -16.46 11.32 15.38
CA ALA A 244 -16.72 9.88 15.51
C ALA A 244 -17.97 9.63 16.38
N LEU A 245 -19.02 9.08 15.76
CA LEU A 245 -20.26 8.68 16.44
C LEU A 245 -20.14 7.29 17.06
N VAL A 246 -19.35 6.42 16.44
CA VAL A 246 -19.11 5.04 16.87
C VAL A 246 -17.65 4.91 17.25
N LYS A 247 -17.39 4.62 18.52
CA LYS A 247 -16.06 4.48 19.09
C LYS A 247 -15.73 3.03 19.41
N GLY A 248 -14.44 2.72 19.52
CA GLY A 248 -13.99 1.41 20.00
C GLY A 248 -14.47 1.13 21.44
N THR A 249 -14.58 -0.15 21.81
CA THR A 249 -15.08 -0.61 23.13
C THR A 249 -14.39 0.05 24.33
N PHE A 250 -13.13 0.46 24.17
CA PHE A 250 -12.30 1.07 25.23
C PHE A 250 -11.83 2.48 24.90
N GLU A 251 -12.32 3.06 23.81
CA GLU A 251 -12.00 4.42 23.40
C GLU A 251 -12.84 5.40 24.23
N LYS A 252 -12.21 6.48 24.70
CA LYS A 252 -12.85 7.49 25.55
C LYS A 252 -13.36 8.64 24.71
#